data_AF-A0A6S7B3Z1-F1
#
_entry.id   AF-A0A6S7B3Z1-F1
#
_cell.length_a   1.000
_cell.length_b   1.000
_cell.length_c   1.000
_cell.angle_alpha   90.00
_cell.angle_beta   90.00
_cell.angle_gamma   90.00
#
_symmetry.space_group_name_H-M   'P 1'
#
loop_
_entity.id
_entity.type
_entity.pdbx_description
1 polymer ?
#
loop_
_entity_poly.entity_id
_entity_poly.type
_entity_poly.pdbx_seq_one_letter_code
_entity_poly.pdbx_strand_id
1 'polypeptide(L)'
;MHTLSSLTDLLLSSVFASVNNLYHREPQKRVIDRQHARLYNAVTGKLPEQARKAAADHIASVCANLREIEQEEQRLVRATLRLEGWE
;
A
#
# COMPACT_ATOMS: atom_id res chain seq x y z
N MET A 1 23.43 -4.27 -12.08
CA MET A 1 22.53 -3.09 -12.04
C MET A 1 21.08 -3.53 -12.32
N HIS A 2 20.45 -4.31 -11.44
CA HIS A 2 19.04 -4.75 -11.62
C HIS A 2 18.17 -4.55 -10.38
N THR A 3 18.76 -4.60 -9.17
CA THR A 3 18.01 -4.52 -7.91
C THR A 3 17.40 -3.14 -7.61
N LEU A 4 18.04 -2.05 -8.07
CA LEU A 4 17.56 -0.69 -7.84
C LEU A 4 16.35 -0.34 -8.75
N SER A 5 16.37 -0.79 -10.01
CA SER A 5 15.29 -0.56 -10.98
C SER A 5 14.00 -1.29 -10.59
N SER A 6 14.13 -2.53 -10.10
CA SER A 6 12.98 -3.31 -9.63
C SER A 6 12.35 -2.72 -8.36
N LEU A 7 13.14 -2.08 -7.50
CA LEU A 7 12.64 -1.35 -6.32
C LEU A 7 11.84 -0.11 -6.70
N THR A 8 12.28 0.64 -7.73
CA THR A 8 11.54 1.79 -8.25
C THR A 8 10.22 1.43 -8.92
N ASP A 9 10.16 0.34 -9.70
CA ASP A 9 8.92 -0.10 -10.35
C ASP A 9 7.87 -0.59 -9.34
N LEU A 10 8.32 -1.29 -8.28
CA LEU A 10 7.46 -1.72 -7.17
C LEU A 10 6.91 -0.53 -6.37
N LEU A 11 7.73 0.51 -6.16
CA LEU A 11 7.28 1.75 -5.52
C LEU A 11 6.24 2.47 -6.37
N LEU A 12 6.44 2.55 -7.69
CA LEU A 12 5.53 3.21 -8.63
C LEU A 12 4.16 2.51 -8.68
N SER A 13 4.14 1.16 -8.69
CA SER A 13 2.90 0.39 -8.55
C SER A 13 2.21 0.61 -7.21
N SER A 14 2.96 0.72 -6.11
CA SER A 14 2.39 0.97 -4.78
C SER A 14 1.75 2.36 -4.67
N VAL A 15 2.30 3.36 -5.35
CA VAL A 15 1.75 4.72 -5.42
C VAL A 15 0.41 4.70 -6.15
N PHE A 16 0.33 4.04 -7.31
CA PHE A 16 -0.90 4.02 -8.11
C PHE A 16 -2.05 3.30 -7.39
N ALA A 17 -1.76 2.19 -6.71
CA ALA A 17 -2.75 1.47 -5.91
C ALA A 17 -3.18 2.25 -4.66
N SER A 18 -2.25 2.94 -4.00
CA SER A 18 -2.54 3.75 -2.81
C SER A 18 -3.38 4.98 -3.15
N VAL A 19 -3.08 5.66 -4.26
CA VAL A 19 -3.85 6.84 -4.72
C VAL A 19 -5.30 6.46 -5.03
N ASN A 20 -5.52 5.35 -5.73
CA ASN A 20 -6.87 4.93 -6.11
C ASN A 20 -7.68 4.39 -4.92
N ASN A 21 -7.07 3.66 -3.99
CA ASN A 21 -7.84 2.90 -2.99
C ASN A 21 -7.68 3.38 -1.54
N LEU A 22 -6.58 4.07 -1.20
CA LEU A 22 -6.21 4.36 0.20
C LEU A 22 -6.17 5.86 0.53
N TYR A 23 -5.88 6.74 -0.44
CA TYR A 23 -5.80 8.20 -0.20
C TYR A 23 -7.13 8.82 0.21
N HIS A 24 -8.24 8.23 -0.19
CA HIS A 24 -9.60 8.66 0.17
C HIS A 24 -9.94 8.31 1.63
N ARG A 25 -9.09 7.54 2.32
CA ARG A 25 -9.24 7.14 3.72
C ARG A 25 -8.15 7.80 4.57
N GLU A 26 -8.54 8.83 5.31
CA GLU A 26 -7.64 9.67 6.14
C GLU A 26 -6.66 8.87 7.04
N PRO A 27 -7.08 7.82 7.77
CA PRO A 27 -6.17 7.06 8.63
C PRO A 27 -5.07 6.34 7.84
N GLN A 28 -5.42 5.71 6.73
CA GLN A 28 -4.51 4.95 5.87
C GLN A 28 -3.53 5.88 5.16
N LYS A 29 -4.02 7.04 4.68
CA LYS A 29 -3.18 8.09 4.09
C LYS A 29 -2.09 8.54 5.06
N ARG A 30 -2.40 8.80 6.33
CA ARG A 30 -1.41 9.22 7.34
C ARG A 30 -0.31 8.18 7.57
N VAL A 31 -0.64 6.89 7.49
CA VAL A 31 0.35 5.81 7.63
C VAL A 31 1.28 5.79 6.41
N ILE A 32 0.72 5.91 5.20
CA ILE A 32 1.48 5.97 3.94
C ILE A 32 2.42 7.18 3.94
N ASP A 33 1.91 8.37 4.29
CA ASP A 33 2.71 9.60 4.34
C ASP A 33 3.91 9.47 5.29
N ARG A 34 3.73 8.82 6.46
CA ARG A 34 4.83 8.53 7.40
C ARG A 34 5.85 7.54 6.82
N GLN A 35 5.41 6.51 6.10
CA GLN A 35 6.30 5.55 5.47
C GLN A 35 7.11 6.20 4.36
N HIS A 36 6.49 7.06 3.54
CA HIS A 36 7.16 7.86 2.52
C HIS A 36 8.20 8.81 3.12
N ALA A 37 7.86 9.52 4.20
CA ALA A 37 8.81 10.40 4.90
C ALA A 37 10.02 9.61 5.44
N ARG A 38 9.81 8.42 5.99
CA ARG A 38 10.91 7.55 6.46
C ARG A 38 11.82 7.10 5.31
N LEU A 39 11.24 6.71 4.18
CA LEU A 39 12.00 6.31 3.00
C LEU A 39 12.80 7.50 2.44
N TYR A 40 12.17 8.66 2.30
CA TYR A 40 12.80 9.89 1.85
C TYR A 40 14.02 10.25 2.71
N ASN A 41 13.85 10.28 4.04
CA ASN A 41 14.92 10.61 4.98
C ASN A 41 16.08 9.60 4.91
N ALA A 42 15.80 8.31 4.73
CA ALA A 42 16.84 7.30 4.61
C ALA A 42 17.65 7.45 3.31
N VAL A 43 16.99 7.83 2.21
CA VAL A 43 17.64 8.07 0.92
C VAL A 43 18.48 9.35 0.96
N THR A 44 17.91 10.47 1.42
CA THR A 44 18.63 11.75 1.51
C THR A 44 19.77 11.71 2.53
N GLY A 45 19.60 10.93 3.61
CA GLY A 45 20.64 10.63 4.59
C GLY A 45 21.73 9.67 4.10
N LYS A 46 21.64 9.15 2.87
CA LYS A 46 22.60 8.18 2.29
C LYS A 46 22.76 6.92 3.15
N LEU A 47 21.64 6.42 3.70
CA LEU A 47 21.58 5.22 4.55
C LEU A 47 20.97 4.05 3.74
N PRO A 48 21.75 3.35 2.90
CA PRO A 48 21.22 2.40 1.92
C PRO A 48 20.45 1.24 2.55
N GLU A 49 20.95 0.65 3.64
CA GLU A 49 20.25 -0.47 4.31
C GLU A 49 18.95 -0.03 4.98
N GLN A 50 18.92 1.19 5.54
CA GLN A 50 17.68 1.73 6.12
C GLN A 50 16.66 2.07 5.04
N ALA A 51 17.10 2.62 3.90
CA ALA A 51 16.23 2.88 2.76
C ALA A 51 15.63 1.58 2.22
N ARG A 52 16.46 0.53 2.07
CA ARG A 52 16.00 -0.80 1.63
C ARG A 52 14.96 -1.38 2.58
N LYS A 53 15.22 -1.31 3.89
CA LYS A 53 14.27 -1.78 4.91
C LYS A 53 12.97 -0.98 4.89
N ALA A 54 13.05 0.36 4.86
CA ALA A 54 11.88 1.22 4.83
C ALA A 54 11.01 0.99 3.58
N ALA A 55 11.62 0.74 2.43
CA ALA A 55 10.90 0.39 1.20
C ALA A 55 10.19 -0.97 1.32
N ALA A 56 10.87 -1.99 1.83
CA ALA A 56 10.27 -3.31 2.04
C ALA A 56 9.07 -3.26 3.01
N ASP A 57 9.23 -2.55 4.13
CA ASP A 57 8.18 -2.35 5.13
C ASP A 57 6.97 -1.60 4.52
N HIS A 58 7.22 -0.58 3.70
CA HIS A 58 6.17 0.16 2.99
C HIS A 58 5.38 -0.75 2.04
N ILE A 59 6.07 -1.52 1.19
CA ILE A 59 5.42 -2.43 0.23
C ILE A 59 4.58 -3.48 0.96
N ALA A 60 5.14 -4.10 2.01
CA ALA A 60 4.41 -5.09 2.80
C ALA A 60 3.13 -4.51 3.42
N SER A 61 3.21 -3.29 3.94
CA SER A 61 2.06 -2.58 4.49
C SER A 61 1.00 -2.27 3.45
N VAL A 62 1.38 -1.80 2.26
CA VAL A 62 0.44 -1.51 1.17
C VAL A 62 -0.25 -2.80 0.70
N CYS A 63 0.50 -3.88 0.51
CA CYS A 63 -0.07 -5.17 0.12
C CYS A 63 -1.07 -5.70 1.16
N ALA A 64 -0.79 -5.55 2.45
CA ALA A 64 -1.70 -5.95 3.51
C ALA A 64 -3.02 -5.15 3.47
N ASN A 65 -2.91 -3.82 3.35
CA ASN A 65 -4.09 -2.94 3.27
C ASN A 65 -4.96 -3.23 2.03
N LEU A 66 -4.35 -3.50 0.88
CA LEU A 66 -5.10 -3.82 -0.34
C LEU A 66 -5.84 -5.15 -0.22
N ARG A 67 -5.22 -6.17 0.39
CA ARG A 67 -5.89 -7.45 0.66
C ARG A 67 -7.08 -7.30 1.60
N GLU A 68 -6.97 -6.43 2.60
CA GLU A 68 -8.07 -6.14 3.52
C GLU A 68 -9.25 -5.46 2.78
N ILE A 69 -8.94 -4.54 1.86
CA ILE A 69 -9.96 -3.90 1.00
C ILE A 69 -10.66 -4.94 0.10
N GLU A 70 -9.89 -5.79 -0.59
CA GLU A 70 -10.49 -6.84 -1.43
C GLU A 70 -11.39 -7.78 -0.63
N GLN A 71 -10.97 -8.16 0.59
CA GLN A 71 -11.78 -9.02 1.47
C GLN A 71 -13.07 -8.32 1.93
N GLU A 72 -12.99 -7.03 2.23
CA GLU A 72 -14.14 -6.19 2.56
C GLU A 72 -15.15 -6.15 1.40
N GLU A 73 -14.67 -5.87 0.19
CA GLU A 73 -15.50 -5.83 -1.03
C GLU A 73 -16.18 -7.19 -1.28
N GLN A 74 -15.43 -8.29 -1.19
CA GLN A 74 -16.00 -9.63 -1.33
C GLN A 74 -17.06 -9.93 -0.26
N ARG A 75 -16.88 -9.44 0.97
CA ARG A 75 -17.87 -9.62 2.04
C ARG A 75 -19.16 -8.86 1.74
N LEU A 76 -19.06 -7.63 1.25
CA LEU A 76 -20.22 -6.82 0.86
C LEU A 76 -20.98 -7.47 -0.29
N VAL A 77 -20.30 -7.93 -1.34
CA VAL A 77 -20.93 -8.66 -2.47
C VAL A 77 -21.70 -9.88 -1.99
N ARG A 78 -21.11 -10.69 -1.10
CA ARG A 78 -21.79 -11.87 -0.52
C ARG A 78 -22.99 -11.50 0.34
N ALA A 79 -22.92 -10.38 1.07
CA ALA A 79 -24.04 -9.90 1.88
C ALA A 79 -25.20 -9.41 1.00
N THR A 80 -24.92 -8.67 -0.08
CA THR A 80 -25.93 -8.20 -1.04
C THR A 80 -26.59 -9.36 -1.77
N LEU A 81 -25.81 -10.32 -2.30
CA LEU A 81 -26.36 -11.52 -2.95
C LEU A 81 -27.26 -12.34 -2.01
N ARG A 82 -26.96 -12.35 -0.71
CA ARG A 82 -27.81 -13.01 0.29
C ARG A 82 -29.12 -12.24 0.53
N LEU A 83 -29.10 -10.91 0.47
CA LEU A 83 -30.30 -10.08 0.63
C LEU A 83 -31.21 -10.16 -0.61
N GLU A 84 -30.65 -10.12 -1.81
CA GLU A 84 -31.40 -10.22 -3.08
C GLU A 84 -32.00 -11.62 -3.32
N GLY A 85 -31.38 -12.69 -2.81
CA GLY A 85 -31.94 -14.04 -2.89
C GLY A 85 -33.08 -14.33 -1.90
N TRP A 86 -33.49 -13.35 -1.09
CA TRP A 86 -34.58 -13.44 -0.12
C TRP A 86 -35.80 -12.57 -0.53
N GLU A 87 -35.76 -11.94 -1.71
CA GLU A 87 -36.93 -11.42 -2.44
C GLU A 87 -37.41 -12.43 -3.49
#